data_AF-A0A936JMY1-F1
#
_entry.id   AF-A0A936JMY1-F1
#
_cell.length_a   1.000
_cell.length_b   1.000
_cell.length_c   1.000
_cell.angle_alpha   90.00
_cell.angle_beta   90.00
_cell.angle_gamma   90.00
#
_symmetry.space_group_name_H-M   'P 1'
#
loop_
_entity.id
_entity.type
_entity.pdbx_description
1 polymer ?
#
loop_
_entity_poly.entity_id
_entity_poly.type
_entity_poly.pdbx_seq_one_letter_code
_entity_poly.pdbx_strand_id
1 'polypeptide(L)'
;MRAISLYKYSLEIHPYSRTYTYLGWAYSADGDYERAVEECKCAVALDPEQGSPYNDIGAYMTRMGKYEEARIGSTARSKPHAISQIFTHLNLRASHTTSRQVV
;
A
#
# COMPACT_ATOMS: atom_id res chain seq x y z
N MET A 1 -11.36 17.84 2.10
CA MET A 1 -10.11 18.15 1.37
C MET A 1 -9.05 18.95 2.16
N ARG A 2 -9.24 19.30 3.45
CA ARG A 2 -8.22 20.05 4.24
C ARG A 2 -7.02 19.21 4.70
N ALA A 3 -7.16 17.88 4.80
CA ALA A 3 -6.11 16.99 5.30
C ALA A 3 -4.94 16.84 4.30
N ILE A 4 -5.24 16.64 3.02
CA ILE A 4 -4.24 16.47 1.94
C ILE A 4 -3.29 17.68 1.89
N SER A 5 -3.84 18.91 1.89
CA SER A 5 -3.04 20.13 1.86
C SER A 5 -2.15 20.29 3.09
N LEU A 6 -2.64 19.91 4.27
CA LEU A 6 -1.86 19.98 5.51
C LEU A 6 -0.71 18.97 5.53
N TYR A 7 -0.94 17.74 5.05
CA TYR A 7 0.12 16.74 4.95
C TYR A 7 1.17 17.13 3.90
N LYS A 8 0.76 17.68 2.75
CA LYS A 8 1.71 18.20 1.75
C LYS A 8 2.60 19.31 2.33
N TYR A 9 2.00 20.27 3.02
CA TYR A 9 2.77 21.32 3.70
C TYR A 9 3.71 20.74 4.77
N SER A 10 3.26 19.73 5.53
CA SER A 10 4.14 19.04 6.48
C SER A 10 5.33 18.38 5.80
N LEU A 11 5.15 17.81 4.60
CA LEU A 11 6.22 17.17 3.83
C LEU A 11 7.22 18.19 3.26
N GLU A 12 6.78 19.41 2.95
CA GLU A 12 7.67 20.51 2.54
C GLU A 12 8.60 20.94 3.67
N ILE A 13 8.11 20.92 4.92
CA ILE A 13 8.94 21.22 6.10
C ILE A 13 9.87 20.05 6.41
N HIS A 14 9.31 18.84 6.52
CA HIS A 14 10.08 17.65 6.79
C HIS A 14 9.43 16.38 6.23
N PRO A 15 10.12 15.65 5.34
CA PRO A 15 9.61 14.41 4.80
C PRO A 15 9.72 13.30 5.86
N TYR A 16 8.58 12.90 6.43
CA TYR A 16 8.48 11.74 7.31
C TYR A 16 7.70 10.60 6.64
N SER A 17 8.16 9.37 6.84
CA SER A 17 7.50 8.18 6.27
C SER A 17 6.02 8.10 6.71
N ARG A 18 5.74 8.34 8.00
CA ARG A 18 4.37 8.38 8.53
C ARG A 18 3.49 9.44 7.86
N THR A 19 4.04 10.60 7.51
CA THR A 19 3.27 11.66 6.85
C THR A 19 2.88 11.25 5.43
N TYR A 20 3.76 10.56 4.70
CA TYR A 20 3.42 9.95 3.42
C TYR A 20 2.31 8.90 3.56
N THR A 21 2.36 8.06 4.61
CA THR A 21 1.29 7.09 4.91
C THR A 21 -0.06 7.78 5.15
N TYR A 22 -0.08 8.84 5.96
CA TYR A 22 -1.30 9.61 6.22
C TYR A 22 -1.82 10.34 4.98
N LEU A 23 -0.93 10.81 4.12
CA LEU A 23 -1.30 11.39 2.84
C LEU A 23 -1.93 10.34 1.92
N GLY A 24 -1.38 9.13 1.89
CA GLY A 24 -1.96 7.99 1.19
C GLY A 24 -3.38 7.65 1.70
N TRP A 25 -3.58 7.64 3.01
CA TRP A 25 -4.90 7.44 3.62
C TRP A 25 -5.89 8.54 3.22
N ALA A 26 -5.42 9.80 3.20
CA ALA A 26 -6.25 10.93 2.80
C ALA A 26 -6.68 10.85 1.32
N TYR A 27 -5.79 10.40 0.43
CA TYR A 27 -6.13 10.15 -0.97
C TYR A 27 -7.09 8.98 -1.14
N SER A 28 -6.89 7.88 -0.41
CA SER A 28 -7.81 6.75 -0.43
C SER A 28 -9.21 7.13 0.07
N ALA A 29 -9.31 8.04 1.04
CA ALA A 29 -10.60 8.53 1.53
C ALA A 29 -11.32 9.39 0.48
N ASP A 30 -10.57 10.00 -0.45
CA ASP A 30 -11.10 10.74 -1.61
C ASP A 30 -11.40 9.82 -2.81
N GLY A 31 -11.14 8.52 -2.68
CA GLY A 31 -11.30 7.51 -3.74
C GLY A 31 -10.14 7.47 -4.75
N ASP A 32 -9.10 8.28 -4.55
CA ASP A 32 -7.93 8.31 -5.42
C ASP A 32 -6.88 7.29 -4.96
N TYR A 33 -7.12 6.03 -5.33
CA TYR A 33 -6.29 4.91 -4.91
C TYR A 33 -4.92 4.90 -5.61
N GLU A 34 -4.83 5.46 -6.82
CA GLU A 34 -3.58 5.60 -7.55
C GLU A 34 -2.60 6.49 -6.78
N ARG A 35 -2.99 7.71 -6.42
CA ARG A 35 -2.15 8.60 -5.60
C ARG A 35 -1.92 8.01 -4.22
N ALA A 36 -2.91 7.34 -3.63
CA ALA A 36 -2.72 6.68 -2.34
C ALA A 36 -1.57 5.66 -2.36
N VAL A 37 -1.46 4.86 -3.43
CA VAL A 37 -0.37 3.91 -3.62
C VAL A 37 0.98 4.61 -3.81
N GLU A 38 1.03 5.70 -4.58
CA GLU A 38 2.26 6.46 -4.80
C GLU A 38 2.82 7.02 -3.49
N GLU A 39 1.97 7.60 -2.65
CA GLU A 39 2.40 8.15 -1.37
C GLU A 39 2.85 7.05 -0.41
N CYS A 40 2.16 5.91 -0.35
CA CYS A 40 2.64 4.77 0.43
C CYS A 40 3.98 4.21 -0.09
N LYS A 41 4.25 4.26 -1.40
CA LYS A 41 5.58 3.90 -1.96
C LYS A 41 6.67 4.88 -1.52
N CYS A 42 6.36 6.18 -1.43
CA CYS A 42 7.27 7.16 -0.84
C CYS A 42 7.55 6.86 0.64
N ALA A 43 6.52 6.46 1.41
CA ALA A 43 6.69 6.04 2.81
C ALA A 43 7.63 4.84 2.94
N VAL A 44 7.47 3.82 2.09
CA VAL A 44 8.34 2.63 2.02
C VAL A 44 9.77 2.99 1.61
N ALA A 45 9.94 3.91 0.65
CA ALA A 45 11.26 4.34 0.20
C ALA A 45 12.04 5.06 1.31
N LEU A 46 11.33 5.80 2.17
CA LEU A 46 11.92 6.56 3.26
C LEU A 46 12.16 5.73 4.53
N ASP A 47 11.26 4.79 4.83
CA ASP A 47 11.39 3.84 5.94
C ASP A 47 10.86 2.46 5.51
N PRO A 48 11.76 1.58 5.02
CA PRO A 48 11.38 0.25 4.56
C PRO A 48 10.89 -0.68 5.68
N GLU A 49 11.16 -0.36 6.95
CA GLU A 49 10.76 -1.17 8.11
C GLU A 49 9.35 -0.80 8.62
N GLN A 50 8.80 0.33 8.17
CA GLN A 50 7.44 0.71 8.47
C GLN A 50 6.45 -0.27 7.81
N GLY A 51 5.75 -1.05 8.63
CA GLY A 51 4.84 -2.09 8.14
C GLY A 51 3.56 -1.56 7.47
N SER A 52 2.97 -0.48 7.99
CA SER A 52 1.64 0.01 7.55
C SER A 52 1.53 0.29 6.05
N PRO A 53 2.48 1.01 5.40
CA PRO A 53 2.43 1.30 3.96
C PRO A 53 2.30 0.09 3.06
N TYR A 54 2.91 -1.06 3.40
CA TYR A 54 2.81 -2.27 2.57
C TYR A 54 1.39 -2.83 2.57
N ASN A 55 0.73 -2.80 3.74
CA ASN A 55 -0.65 -3.23 3.90
C ASN A 55 -1.58 -2.33 3.07
N ASP A 56 -1.34 -1.03 3.16
CA ASP A 56 -2.15 -0.01 2.51
C ASP A 56 -2.03 -0.09 0.98
N ILE A 57 -0.82 -0.30 0.44
CA ILE A 57 -0.61 -0.53 -1.00
C ILE A 57 -1.44 -1.72 -1.49
N GLY A 58 -1.38 -2.86 -0.78
CA GLY A 58 -2.15 -4.05 -1.14
C GLY A 58 -3.66 -3.82 -1.10
N ALA A 59 -4.15 -3.09 -0.08
CA ALA A 59 -5.55 -2.73 0.05
C ALA A 59 -6.01 -1.81 -1.09
N TYR A 60 -5.22 -0.78 -1.44
CA TYR A 60 -5.56 0.16 -2.51
C TYR A 60 -5.50 -0.50 -3.89
N MET A 61 -4.52 -1.36 -4.15
CA MET A 61 -4.48 -2.13 -5.40
C MET A 61 -5.67 -3.08 -5.54
N THR A 62 -6.12 -3.68 -4.43
CA THR A 62 -7.36 -4.47 -4.39
C THR A 62 -8.58 -3.60 -4.72
N ARG A 63 -8.66 -2.38 -4.17
CA ARG A 63 -9.75 -1.44 -4.44
C ARG A 63 -9.79 -0.95 -5.89
N MET A 64 -8.64 -0.84 -6.55
CA MET A 64 -8.55 -0.51 -7.98
C MET A 64 -8.94 -1.67 -8.91
N GLY A 65 -9.25 -2.86 -8.39
CA GLY A 65 -9.49 -4.05 -9.21
C GLY A 65 -8.23 -4.56 -9.93
N LYS A 66 -7.05 -4.04 -9.59
CA LYS A 66 -5.75 -4.43 -10.15
C LYS A 66 -5.13 -5.57 -9.35
N TYR A 67 -5.89 -6.65 -9.20
CA TYR A 67 -5.49 -7.83 -8.43
C TYR A 67 -4.17 -8.46 -8.91
N GLU A 68 -3.89 -8.43 -10.22
CA GLU A 68 -2.69 -9.02 -10.80
C GLU A 68 -1.43 -8.15 -10.66
N GLU A 69 -1.54 -6.82 -10.63
CA GLU A 69 -0.38 -5.94 -10.42
C GLU A 69 0.09 -5.94 -8.95
N ALA A 70 -0.84 -6.16 -8.00
CA ALA A 70 -0.52 -6.35 -6.57
C ALA A 70 0.41 -7.55 -6.31
N ARG A 71 0.28 -8.60 -7.13
CA ARG A 71 1.13 -9.81 -7.08
C ARG A 71 2.55 -9.55 -7.58
N ILE A 72 2.73 -8.62 -8.51
CA ILE A 72 4.05 -8.31 -9.09
C ILE A 72 4.83 -7.32 -8.21
N GLY A 73 4.15 -6.33 -7.62
CA GLY A 73 4.77 -5.40 -6.68
C GLY A 73 5.31 -6.07 -5.41
N SER A 74 4.75 -7.21 -5.01
CA SER A 74 5.19 -8.01 -3.85
C SER A 74 6.32 -9.00 -4.17
N THR A 75 6.55 -9.33 -5.44
CA THR A 75 7.61 -10.26 -5.86
C THR A 75 8.87 -9.56 -6.38
N ALA A 76 8.76 -8.35 -6.92
CA ALA A 76 9.88 -7.67 -7.59
C ALA A 76 10.92 -7.00 -6.67
N ARG A 77 10.70 -6.92 -5.35
CA ARG A 77 11.61 -6.20 -4.43
C ARG A 77 12.02 -6.99 -3.20
N SER A 78 12.04 -8.32 -3.30
CA SER A 78 12.40 -9.17 -2.17
C SER A 78 13.92 -9.24 -1.98
N LYS A 79 14.43 -8.46 -1.03
CA LYS A 79 15.41 -8.97 -0.06
C LYS A 79 14.77 -8.93 1.32
N PRO A 80 15.07 -9.96 2.14
CA PRO A 80 14.12 -10.48 3.10
C PRO A 80 14.23 -9.67 4.39
N HIS A 81 13.11 -9.30 5.00
CA HIS A 81 12.93 -9.42 6.45
C HIS A 81 11.42 -9.48 6.76
N ALA A 82 11.03 -10.62 7.34
CA ALA A 82 9.82 -11.00 8.09
C ALA A 82 8.41 -10.57 7.64
N ILE A 83 8.20 -9.36 7.13
CA ILE A 83 6.85 -8.76 6.98
C ILE A 83 6.22 -9.09 5.63
N SER A 84 7.03 -9.23 4.57
CA SER A 84 6.57 -9.67 3.24
C SER A 84 5.92 -11.07 3.29
N GLN A 85 6.41 -11.97 4.15
CA GLN A 85 5.84 -13.32 4.31
C GLN A 85 4.39 -13.29 4.80
N ILE A 86 4.03 -12.35 5.68
CA ILE A 86 2.67 -12.25 6.22
C ILE A 86 1.67 -11.87 5.12
N PHE A 87 2.06 -10.97 4.20
CA PHE A 87 1.22 -10.55 3.07
C PHE A 87 1.09 -11.60 1.98
N THR A 88 2.17 -12.32 1.67
CA THR A 88 2.12 -13.42 0.70
C THR A 88 1.16 -14.51 1.16
N HIS A 89 1.15 -14.85 2.45
CA HIS A 89 0.25 -15.88 2.98
C HIS A 89 -1.21 -15.42 3.14
N LEU A 90 -1.48 -14.15 3.47
CA LEU A 90 -2.84 -13.64 3.60
C LEU A 90 -3.55 -13.58 2.23
N ASN A 91 -2.84 -13.16 1.19
CA ASN A 91 -3.36 -13.10 -0.18
C ASN A 91 -3.47 -14.49 -0.83
N LEU A 92 -2.54 -15.42 -0.56
CA LEU A 92 -2.68 -16.81 -1.03
C LEU A 92 -3.96 -17.46 -0.48
N ARG A 93 -4.27 -17.19 0.80
CA ARG A 93 -5.45 -17.75 1.47
C ARG A 93 -6.76 -17.26 0.86
N ALA A 94 -6.81 -16.00 0.41
CA ALA A 94 -7.96 -15.45 -0.32
C ALA A 94 -8.07 -16.02 -1.75
N SER A 95 -6.94 -16.19 -2.46
CA SER A 95 -6.95 -16.76 -3.82
C SER A 95 -7.44 -18.22 -3.87
N HIS A 96 -7.07 -19.05 -2.89
CA HIS A 96 -7.51 -20.46 -2.87
C HIS A 96 -9.00 -20.65 -2.57
N THR A 97 -9.66 -19.66 -1.96
CA THR A 97 -11.11 -19.68 -1.73
C THR A 97 -11.93 -19.28 -2.94
N THR A 98 -11.38 -18.49 -3.87
CA THR A 98 -12.11 -18.07 -5.09
C THR A 98 -11.98 -19.10 -6.23
N SER A 99 -10.96 -19.97 -6.22
CA SER A 99 -10.77 -21.01 -7.24
C SER A 99 -11.59 -22.29 -7.03
N ARG A 100 -12.42 -22.39 -5.97
CA ARG A 100 -13.18 -23.62 -5.64
C ARG A 100 -14.71 -23.49 -5.75
N GLN A 101 -15.18 -22.60 -6.61
CA GLN A 101 -16.58 -22.60 -7.09
C GLN A 101 -16.65 -22.34 -8.59
N VAL A 102 -16.01 -23.21 -9.38
CA VAL A 102 -16.50 -23.54 -10.72
C VAL A 102 -16.15 -25.02 -10.95
N VAL A 103 -17.06 -25.90 -10.56
CA VAL A 103 -17.68 -27.07 -11.23
C VAL A 103 -18.39 -27.88 -10.15
#